data_AF-A0A175JEW5-F1
#
_entry.id   AF-A0A175JEW5-F1
#
_cell.length_a   1.000
_cell.length_b   1.000
_cell.length_c   1.000
_cell.angle_alpha   90.00
_cell.angle_beta   90.00
_cell.angle_gamma   90.00
#
_symmetry.space_group_name_H-M   'P 1'
#
loop_
_entity.id
_entity.type
_entity.pdbx_description
1 polymer ?
#
loop_
_entity_poly.entity_id
_entity_poly.type
_entity_poly.pdbx_seq_one_letter_code
_entity_poly.pdbx_strand_id
1 'polypeptide(L)'
;MKERIEILNRREKELKEELGNVNNEIDAVKEEKREIEMIEENKKKQMKEIVKMNSNKTPLFSIKSWTNCETFEMLYDSDTMGFNQRTFQSTVYGRKNILGMVITKNNDIFGSFHTVPIKIISSDMNWTNDNNFFVYSIMKDGYQNYGCYQKKDMG
;
A
#
# COMPACT_ATOMS: atom_id res chain seq x y z
N MET A 1 59.15 -19.33 -18.40
CA MET A 1 58.19 -18.57 -19.24
C MET A 1 57.01 -19.45 -19.67
N LYS A 2 57.25 -20.66 -20.21
CA LYS A 2 56.19 -21.63 -20.54
C LYS A 2 55.30 -22.04 -19.35
N GLU A 3 55.88 -22.40 -18.21
CA GLU A 3 55.11 -22.76 -16.99
C GLU A 3 54.18 -21.64 -16.51
N ARG A 4 54.63 -20.38 -16.62
CA ARG A 4 53.84 -19.22 -16.20
C ARG A 4 52.64 -18.97 -17.12
N ILE A 5 52.78 -19.25 -18.41
CA ILE A 5 51.68 -19.22 -19.39
C ILE A 5 50.67 -20.33 -19.08
N GLU A 6 51.15 -21.52 -18.72
CA GLU A 6 50.29 -22.66 -18.40
C GLU A 6 49.45 -22.42 -17.13
N ILE A 7 50.05 -21.82 -16.09
CA ILE A 7 49.34 -21.39 -14.87
C ILE A 7 48.25 -20.35 -15.21
N LEU A 8 48.57 -19.35 -16.04
CA LEU A 8 47.61 -18.31 -16.42
C LEU A 8 46.45 -18.88 -17.25
N ASN A 9 46.71 -19.80 -18.18
CA ASN A 9 45.66 -20.47 -18.95
C ASN A 9 44.73 -21.29 -18.07
N ARG A 10 45.28 -21.97 -17.04
CA ARG A 10 44.47 -22.69 -16.06
C ARG A 10 43.57 -21.73 -15.29
N ARG A 11 44.12 -20.61 -14.83
CA ARG A 11 43.35 -19.58 -14.11
C ARG A 11 42.27 -18.94 -14.97
N GLU A 12 42.55 -18.68 -16.25
CA GLU A 12 41.54 -18.17 -17.20
C GLU A 12 40.38 -19.14 -17.36
N LYS A 13 40.66 -20.45 -17.45
CA LYS A 13 39.62 -21.48 -17.53
C LYS A 13 38.78 -21.54 -16.25
N GLU A 14 39.42 -21.56 -15.08
CA GLU A 14 38.75 -21.52 -13.77
C GLU A 14 37.82 -20.30 -13.67
N LEU A 15 38.30 -19.11 -14.04
CA LEU A 15 37.52 -17.88 -14.03
C LEU A 15 36.31 -17.92 -14.97
N LYS A 16 36.43 -18.55 -16.16
CA LYS A 16 35.30 -18.71 -17.09
C LYS A 16 34.23 -19.65 -16.53
N GLU A 17 34.64 -20.73 -15.85
CA GLU A 17 33.71 -21.64 -15.17
C GLU A 17 33.01 -20.93 -14.00
N GLU A 18 33.75 -20.20 -13.15
CA GLU A 18 33.19 -19.38 -12.07
C GLU A 18 32.18 -18.37 -12.62
N LEU A 19 32.51 -17.65 -13.70
CA LEU A 19 31.61 -16.67 -14.33
C LEU A 19 30.32 -17.33 -14.85
N GLY A 20 30.44 -18.54 -15.43
CA GLY A 20 29.29 -19.32 -15.89
C GLY A 20 28.36 -19.70 -14.74
N ASN A 21 28.91 -20.14 -13.62
CA ASN A 21 28.13 -20.48 -12.42
C ASN A 21 27.40 -19.25 -11.86
N VAL A 22 28.09 -18.10 -11.76
CA VAL A 22 27.49 -16.85 -11.30
C VAL A 22 26.34 -16.41 -12.21
N ASN A 23 26.46 -16.55 -13.53
CA ASN A 23 25.37 -16.22 -14.45
C ASN A 23 24.14 -17.10 -14.24
N ASN A 24 24.34 -18.41 -14.00
CA ASN A 24 23.24 -19.32 -13.70
C ASN A 24 22.53 -18.93 -12.39
N GLU A 25 23.28 -18.55 -11.35
CA GLU A 25 22.70 -18.04 -10.09
C GLU A 25 21.91 -16.75 -10.30
N ILE A 26 22.44 -15.81 -11.09
CA ILE A 26 21.74 -14.57 -11.45
C ILE A 26 20.41 -14.87 -12.15
N ASP A 27 20.39 -15.83 -13.07
CA ASP A 27 19.17 -16.18 -13.78
C ASP A 27 18.15 -16.87 -12.88
N ALA A 28 18.58 -17.69 -11.93
CA ALA A 28 17.70 -18.23 -10.89
C ALA A 28 17.09 -17.12 -10.01
N VAL A 29 17.89 -16.16 -9.57
CA VAL A 29 17.41 -15.01 -8.76
C VAL A 29 16.41 -14.15 -9.54
N LYS A 30 16.63 -13.94 -10.84
CA LYS A 30 15.67 -13.19 -11.68
C LYS A 30 14.32 -13.89 -11.77
N GLU A 31 14.32 -15.22 -11.87
CA GLU A 31 13.08 -15.98 -11.94
C GLU A 31 12.32 -15.95 -10.62
N GLU A 32 13.01 -16.16 -9.49
CA GLU A 32 12.40 -16.04 -8.16
C GLU A 32 11.81 -14.64 -7.93
N LYS A 33 12.50 -13.58 -8.37
CA LYS A 33 11.98 -12.21 -8.31
C LYS A 33 10.68 -12.05 -9.10
N ARG A 34 10.57 -12.63 -10.29
CA ARG A 34 9.33 -12.58 -11.10
C ARG A 34 8.19 -13.31 -10.41
N GLU A 35 8.45 -14.46 -9.80
CA GLU A 35 7.44 -15.20 -9.05
C GLU A 35 6.90 -14.39 -7.86
N ILE A 36 7.79 -13.72 -7.12
CA ILE A 36 7.40 -12.83 -6.02
C ILE A 36 6.54 -11.67 -6.52
N GLU A 37 6.95 -11.00 -7.61
CA GLU A 37 6.18 -9.90 -8.22
C GLU A 37 4.77 -10.37 -8.62
N MET A 38 4.64 -11.57 -9.19
CA MET A 38 3.34 -12.16 -9.54
C MET A 38 2.48 -12.47 -8.30
N ILE A 39 3.09 -13.00 -7.22
CA ILE A 39 2.40 -13.23 -5.95
C ILE A 39 1.89 -11.93 -5.35
N GLU A 40 2.70 -10.86 -5.36
CA GLU A 40 2.31 -9.54 -4.87
C GLU A 40 1.15 -8.96 -5.67
N GLU A 41 1.18 -9.07 -7.00
CA GLU A 41 0.09 -8.60 -7.86
C GLU A 41 -1.21 -9.37 -7.58
N ASN A 42 -1.13 -10.69 -7.41
CA ASN A 42 -2.28 -11.52 -7.06
C ASN A 42 -2.85 -11.17 -5.68
N LYS A 43 -2.00 -10.93 -4.67
CA LYS A 43 -2.43 -10.45 -3.35
C LYS A 43 -3.12 -9.09 -3.44
N LYS A 44 -2.60 -8.16 -4.24
CA LYS A 44 -3.21 -6.84 -4.48
C LYS A 44 -4.61 -6.99 -5.08
N LYS A 45 -4.76 -7.84 -6.10
CA LYS A 45 -6.07 -8.12 -6.74
C LYS A 45 -7.06 -8.73 -5.74
N GLN A 46 -6.64 -9.73 -4.96
CA GLN A 46 -7.49 -10.34 -3.93
C GLN A 46 -7.94 -9.33 -2.88
N MET A 47 -7.04 -8.47 -2.40
CA MET A 47 -7.38 -7.46 -1.39
C MET A 47 -8.42 -6.47 -1.91
N LYS A 48 -8.32 -6.03 -3.17
CA LYS A 48 -9.33 -5.17 -3.79
C LYS A 48 -10.72 -5.80 -3.79
N GLU A 49 -10.79 -7.07 -4.15
CA GLU A 49 -12.07 -7.79 -4.17
C GLU A 49 -12.62 -7.97 -2.75
N ILE A 50 -11.78 -8.26 -1.76
CA ILE A 50 -12.17 -8.31 -0.34
C ILE A 50 -12.73 -6.95 0.12
N VAL A 51 -12.12 -5.84 -0.26
CA VAL A 51 -12.62 -4.50 0.11
C VAL A 51 -13.98 -4.22 -0.53
N LYS A 52 -14.24 -4.69 -1.75
CA LYS A 52 -15.54 -4.50 -2.43
C LYS A 52 -16.64 -5.42 -1.90
N MET A 53 -16.30 -6.55 -1.28
CA MET A 53 -17.29 -7.50 -0.78
C MET A 53 -18.07 -6.90 0.40
N ASN A 54 -19.40 -6.96 0.30
CA ASN A 54 -20.29 -6.62 1.41
C ASN A 54 -20.46 -7.84 2.34
N SER A 55 -19.39 -8.24 3.01
CA SER A 55 -19.42 -9.34 3.99
C SER A 55 -18.96 -8.88 5.37
N ASN A 56 -19.40 -9.58 6.41
CA ASN A 56 -19.02 -9.35 7.80
C ASN A 56 -17.54 -9.61 8.11
N LYS A 57 -16.75 -10.02 7.12
CA LYS A 57 -15.30 -10.25 7.23
C LYS A 57 -14.48 -9.20 6.48
N THR A 58 -15.10 -8.18 5.92
CA THR A 58 -14.37 -7.16 5.14
C THR A 58 -14.01 -5.95 5.99
N PRO A 59 -12.95 -5.21 5.64
CA PRO A 59 -12.59 -3.96 6.29
C PRO A 59 -13.77 -2.97 6.34
N LEU A 60 -14.64 -2.98 5.32
CA LEU A 60 -15.84 -2.13 5.29
C LEU A 60 -16.86 -2.50 6.38
N PHE A 61 -16.93 -3.74 6.83
CA PHE A 61 -17.89 -4.13 7.88
C PHE A 61 -17.66 -3.38 9.18
N SER A 62 -16.41 -3.28 9.64
CA SER A 62 -16.06 -2.51 10.84
C SER A 62 -16.37 -1.02 10.67
N ILE A 63 -16.18 -0.48 9.47
CA ILE A 63 -16.42 0.93 9.19
C ILE A 63 -17.93 1.24 9.17
N LYS A 64 -18.77 0.32 8.68
CA LYS A 64 -20.24 0.51 8.66
C LYS A 64 -20.81 0.79 10.05
N SER A 65 -20.35 0.08 11.07
CA SER A 65 -20.81 0.31 12.44
C SER A 65 -20.35 1.65 13.00
N TRP A 66 -19.16 2.13 12.62
CA TRP A 66 -18.64 3.44 13.03
C TRP A 66 -19.31 4.61 12.32
N THR A 67 -19.72 4.43 11.07
CA THR A 67 -20.35 5.51 10.27
C THR A 67 -21.87 5.46 10.27
N ASN A 68 -22.48 4.43 10.87
CA ASN A 68 -23.91 4.14 10.79
C ASN A 68 -24.43 4.09 9.34
N CYS A 69 -23.60 3.59 8.42
CA CYS A 69 -23.88 3.55 6.99
C CYS A 69 -24.11 2.11 6.52
N GLU A 70 -25.16 1.89 5.72
CA GLU A 70 -25.51 0.54 5.24
C GLU A 70 -24.68 0.11 4.02
N THR A 71 -24.33 1.05 3.14
CA THR A 71 -23.65 0.79 1.86
C THR A 71 -22.66 1.91 1.52
N PHE A 72 -21.57 1.55 0.82
CA PHE A 72 -20.61 2.51 0.30
C PHE A 72 -20.57 2.41 -1.23
N GLU A 73 -20.50 3.55 -1.89
CA GLU A 73 -20.25 3.66 -3.34
C GLU A 73 -18.78 4.04 -3.56
N MET A 74 -18.11 3.39 -4.51
CA MET A 74 -16.74 3.73 -4.89
C MET A 74 -16.74 4.97 -5.79
N LEU A 75 -16.26 6.10 -5.25
CA LEU A 75 -16.16 7.37 -5.98
C LEU A 75 -14.82 7.58 -6.69
N TYR A 76 -13.77 6.93 -6.20
CA TYR A 76 -12.40 7.08 -6.71
C TYR A 76 -11.59 5.81 -6.49
N ASP A 77 -10.84 5.39 -7.51
CA ASP A 77 -9.83 4.33 -7.45
C ASP A 77 -8.55 4.83 -8.14
N SER A 78 -7.46 4.95 -7.37
CA SER A 78 -6.18 5.47 -7.86
C SER A 78 -5.55 4.60 -8.94
N ASP A 79 -5.87 3.29 -8.98
CA ASP A 79 -5.32 2.37 -9.97
C ASP A 79 -6.03 2.50 -11.33
N THR A 80 -7.28 2.98 -11.38
CA THR A 80 -8.06 3.09 -12.63
C THR A 80 -8.25 4.53 -13.10
N MET A 81 -8.26 5.50 -12.17
CA MET A 81 -8.51 6.91 -12.48
C MET A 81 -7.23 7.77 -12.46
N GLY A 82 -6.10 7.19 -12.04
CA GLY A 82 -4.82 7.86 -11.93
C GLY A 82 -4.66 8.61 -10.61
N PHE A 83 -3.45 8.53 -10.03
CA PHE A 83 -3.12 9.14 -8.74
C PHE A 83 -2.62 10.57 -8.90
N ASN A 84 -3.54 11.53 -8.99
CA ASN A 84 -3.21 12.95 -9.00
C ASN A 84 -4.31 13.78 -8.31
N GLN A 85 -3.91 14.95 -7.80
CA GLN A 85 -4.78 15.85 -7.03
C GLN A 85 -6.01 16.31 -7.82
N ARG A 86 -5.87 16.60 -9.12
CA ARG A 86 -6.97 17.08 -9.96
C ARG A 86 -8.06 16.02 -10.08
N THR A 87 -7.69 14.79 -10.44
CA THR A 87 -8.67 13.69 -10.57
C THR A 87 -9.35 13.45 -9.23
N PHE A 88 -8.59 13.31 -8.15
CA PHE A 88 -9.15 13.08 -6.81
C PHE A 88 -10.10 14.20 -6.38
N GLN A 89 -9.71 15.47 -6.53
CA GLN A 89 -10.57 16.59 -6.15
C GLN A 89 -11.86 16.62 -6.98
N SER A 90 -11.79 16.34 -8.28
CA SER A 90 -12.96 16.34 -9.15
C SER A 90 -14.01 15.28 -8.76
N THR A 91 -13.59 14.16 -8.13
CA THR A 91 -14.50 13.12 -7.68
C THR A 91 -15.12 13.42 -6.32
N VAL A 92 -14.37 14.01 -5.38
CA VAL A 92 -14.83 14.19 -3.99
C VAL A 92 -15.36 15.59 -3.67
N TYR A 93 -15.03 16.62 -4.46
CA TYR A 93 -15.40 18.01 -4.17
C TYR A 93 -16.92 18.19 -4.03
N GLY A 94 -17.33 18.92 -2.99
CA GLY A 94 -18.73 19.21 -2.68
C GLY A 94 -19.51 18.01 -2.12
N ARG A 95 -18.95 16.80 -2.16
CA ARG A 95 -19.58 15.59 -1.60
C ARG A 95 -19.29 15.49 -0.11
N LYS A 96 -20.22 14.86 0.62
CA LYS A 96 -20.18 14.62 2.06
C LYS A 96 -20.26 13.12 2.36
N ASN A 97 -20.04 12.71 3.60
CA ASN A 97 -19.99 11.29 4.01
C ASN A 97 -18.95 10.51 3.21
N ILE A 98 -17.74 11.08 3.10
CA ILE A 98 -16.64 10.53 2.30
C ILE A 98 -15.75 9.67 3.18
N LEU A 99 -15.66 8.40 2.83
CA LEU A 99 -14.68 7.46 3.37
C LEU A 99 -13.42 7.47 2.50
N GLY A 100 -12.34 8.03 3.03
CA GLY A 100 -11.00 7.84 2.47
C GLY A 100 -10.44 6.50 2.95
N MET A 101 -9.96 5.69 2.03
CA MET A 101 -9.29 4.42 2.34
C MET A 101 -7.97 4.33 1.59
N VAL A 102 -6.89 4.08 2.32
CA VAL A 102 -5.55 3.84 1.81
C VAL A 102 -5.19 2.40 2.09
N ILE A 103 -4.74 1.70 1.05
CA ILE A 103 -4.22 0.33 1.14
C ILE A 103 -2.75 0.38 0.80
N THR A 104 -1.88 0.04 1.75
CA THR A 104 -0.42 0.05 1.54
C THR A 104 0.04 -1.18 0.75
N LYS A 105 1.28 -1.16 0.27
CA LYS A 105 1.93 -2.35 -0.33
C LYS A 105 2.01 -3.54 0.64
N ASN A 106 2.05 -3.26 1.94
CA ASN A 106 2.08 -4.28 2.99
C ASN A 106 0.67 -4.76 3.37
N ASN A 107 -0.38 -4.32 2.66
CA ASN A 107 -1.78 -4.61 2.93
C ASN A 107 -2.33 -4.01 4.24
N ASP A 108 -1.66 -2.99 4.79
CA ASP A 108 -2.24 -2.21 5.88
C ASP A 108 -3.35 -1.32 5.33
N ILE A 109 -4.45 -1.22 6.09
CA ILE A 109 -5.61 -0.41 5.71
C ILE A 109 -5.78 0.68 6.75
N PHE A 110 -5.80 1.92 6.30
CA PHE A 110 -6.10 3.08 7.15
C PHE A 110 -6.77 4.18 6.35
N GLY A 111 -7.27 5.19 7.03
CA GLY A 111 -7.85 6.34 6.36
C GLY A 111 -8.63 7.23 7.30
N SER A 112 -9.62 7.90 6.73
CA SER A 112 -10.47 8.83 7.44
C SER A 112 -11.90 8.78 6.94
N PHE A 113 -12.82 9.22 7.77
CA PHE A 113 -14.20 9.48 7.39
C PHE A 113 -14.55 10.94 7.64
N HIS A 114 -15.19 11.58 6.66
CA HIS A 114 -15.60 12.97 6.71
C HIS A 114 -17.12 13.04 6.53
N THR A 115 -17.82 13.70 7.45
CA THR A 115 -19.28 13.87 7.38
C THR A 115 -19.71 15.14 6.69
N VAL A 116 -18.82 16.13 6.63
CA VAL A 116 -19.08 17.44 6.00
C VAL A 116 -18.64 17.46 4.52
N PRO A 117 -19.16 18.39 3.71
CA PRO A 117 -18.76 18.55 2.32
C PRO A 117 -17.25 18.83 2.17
N ILE A 118 -16.57 18.09 1.30
CA ILE A 118 -15.16 18.33 0.97
C ILE A 118 -15.04 19.63 0.18
N LYS A 119 -14.22 20.57 0.68
CA LYS A 119 -13.96 21.86 0.04
C LYS A 119 -12.79 21.78 -0.92
N ILE A 120 -12.74 22.70 -1.90
CA ILE A 120 -11.55 22.89 -2.74
C ILE A 120 -10.40 23.33 -1.83
N ILE A 121 -9.23 22.73 -2.05
CA ILE A 121 -7.99 23.20 -1.44
C ILE A 121 -7.63 24.52 -2.12
N SER A 122 -8.02 25.64 -1.52
CA SER A 122 -7.50 26.97 -1.84
C SER A 122 -6.14 27.18 -1.18
N SER A 123 -5.35 28.16 -1.67
CA SER A 123 -4.10 28.60 -1.04
C SER A 123 -4.27 28.95 0.44
N ASP A 124 -5.46 29.40 0.79
CA ASP A 124 -5.84 29.74 2.15
C ASP A 124 -6.40 28.45 2.74
N MET A 125 -5.60 27.74 3.55
CA MET A 125 -5.99 26.48 4.21
C MET A 125 -7.29 26.68 5.00
N ASN A 126 -8.41 26.32 4.38
CA ASN A 126 -9.72 26.39 5.00
C ASN A 126 -9.92 25.14 5.87
N TRP A 127 -9.46 25.22 7.12
CA TRP A 127 -9.83 24.25 8.15
C TRP A 127 -11.35 24.10 8.16
N THR A 128 -11.81 22.86 8.06
CA THR A 128 -13.24 22.56 8.13
C THR A 128 -13.51 21.90 9.47
N ASN A 129 -14.44 22.48 10.21
CA ASN A 129 -14.89 21.88 11.46
C ASN A 129 -15.83 20.71 11.14
N ASP A 130 -15.40 19.49 11.47
CA ASP A 130 -16.16 18.26 11.32
C ASP A 130 -16.09 17.49 12.64
N ASN A 131 -17.09 17.70 13.51
CA ASN A 131 -17.12 17.07 14.84
C ASN A 131 -17.26 15.54 14.79
N ASN A 132 -17.65 14.99 13.64
CA ASN A 132 -17.83 13.55 13.44
C ASN A 132 -16.72 12.96 12.56
N PHE A 133 -15.68 13.75 12.26
CA PHE A 133 -14.49 13.25 11.60
C PHE A 133 -13.77 12.26 12.50
N PHE A 134 -13.30 11.17 11.90
CA PHE A 134 -12.39 10.26 12.57
C PHE A 134 -11.35 9.71 11.60
N VAL A 135 -10.20 9.33 12.16
CA VAL A 135 -9.18 8.52 11.49
C VAL A 135 -9.28 7.09 11.98
N TYR A 136 -8.93 6.13 11.12
CA TYR A 136 -8.98 4.73 11.47
C TYR A 136 -7.81 3.94 10.90
N SER A 137 -7.55 2.79 11.50
CA SER A 137 -6.67 1.75 10.99
C SER A 137 -7.32 0.39 11.21
N ILE A 138 -7.27 -0.46 10.20
CA ILE A 138 -7.78 -1.83 10.21
C ILE A 138 -6.58 -2.73 9.91
N MET A 139 -6.09 -3.41 10.94
CA MET A 139 -5.04 -4.42 10.78
C MET A 139 -5.67 -5.75 10.38
N LYS A 140 -5.09 -6.40 9.36
CA LYS A 140 -5.53 -7.71 8.88
C LYS A 140 -5.29 -8.80 9.94
N ASP A 141 -4.14 -8.74 10.63
CA ASP A 141 -3.63 -9.85 11.47
C ASP A 141 -2.96 -9.39 12.80
N GLY A 142 -3.15 -8.14 13.23
CA GLY A 142 -2.40 -7.56 14.36
C GLY A 142 -3.04 -7.79 15.73
N TYR A 143 -2.24 -8.27 16.70
CA TYR A 143 -2.56 -8.12 18.12
C TYR A 143 -2.80 -6.64 18.42
N GLN A 144 -3.99 -6.31 18.92
CA GLN A 144 -4.32 -4.95 19.33
C GLN A 144 -3.49 -4.58 20.57
N ASN A 145 -2.38 -3.89 20.36
CA ASN A 145 -1.62 -3.32 21.46
C ASN A 145 -2.06 -1.86 21.65
N TYR A 146 -3.04 -1.65 22.53
CA TYR A 146 -3.53 -0.32 22.84
C TYR A 146 -2.61 0.34 23.87
N GLY A 147 -2.06 1.51 23.51
CA GLY A 147 -1.32 2.36 24.43
C GLY A 147 -1.85 3.79 24.34
N CYS A 148 -2.04 4.43 25.51
CA CYS A 148 -2.28 5.87 25.60
C CYS A 148 -1.02 6.51 26.17
N TYR A 149 -0.49 7.52 25.49
CA TYR A 149 0.74 8.20 25.91
C TYR A 149 0.39 9.67 26.15
N GLN A 150 0.61 10.13 27.39
CA GLN A 150 0.50 11.54 27.74
C GLN A 150 1.87 12.20 27.54
N LYS A 151 1.91 13.32 26.79
CA LYS A 151 3.09 14.17 26.73
C LYS A 151 3.41 14.67 28.14
N LYS A 152 4.63 14.46 28.61
CA LYS A 152 5.15 15.15 29.80
C LYS A 152 5.74 16.48 29.35
N ASP A 153 5.26 17.57 29.92
CA ASP A 153 5.97 18.84 29.82
C ASP A 153 7.21 18.77 30.72
N MET A 154 8.36 19.18 30.17
CA MET A 154 9.56 19.38 30.99
C MET A 154 9.33 20.67 31.79
N GLY A 155 9.26 20.53 33.12
CA GLY A 155 9.15 21.65 34.05
C GLY A 155 10.42 22.48 34.13
#